data_AF-A0A087AS51-F1
#
_entry.id   AF-A0A087AS51-F1
#
_cell.length_a   1.000
_cell.length_b   1.000
_cell.length_c   1.000
_cell.angle_alpha   90.00
_cell.angle_beta   90.00
_cell.angle_gamma   90.00
#
_symmetry.space_group_name_H-M   'P 1'
#
loop_
_entity.id
_entity.type
_entity.pdbx_description
1 polymer ?
#
loop_
_entity_poly.entity_id
_entity_poly.type
_entity_poly.pdbx_seq_one_letter_code
_entity_poly.pdbx_strand_id
1 'polypeptide(L)'
;MKKKPLICLLSMVMTLSAAACGGDPTSDTGSQPQSSATNDTTTDNSEPALPKVTVSSLDELNTEVTEYVDSAIADLQTQYDALTASIGDYNAYVENIGNVQQFYASALSDTETMCLQMYQYALDYVTFITSSDRSFSDQYDDMEELYDVVYDEEGTRIYDDIYDGIMSDAYDYFYDGVVSSGYDLVPYDEWSDYSSGEYDLWSDTRSDIYDIWSDTRSDIYDFYSDVRSDIYAKETKDLEKDITRFQEDLSDLREELSDE
;
A
#
# COMPACT_ATOMS: atom_id res chain seq x y z
N MET A 1 -23.54 8.81 -3.05
CA MET A 1 -24.10 7.62 -2.37
C MET A 1 -23.63 7.58 -0.92
N LYS A 2 -24.24 6.77 -0.05
CA LYS A 2 -23.86 6.72 1.38
C LYS A 2 -22.51 5.99 1.52
N LYS A 3 -21.46 6.72 1.90
CA LYS A 3 -20.15 6.20 2.29
C LYS A 3 -20.31 5.20 3.45
N LYS A 4 -19.71 4.02 3.34
CA LYS A 4 -19.56 3.10 4.48
C LYS A 4 -18.21 3.41 5.11
N PRO A 5 -18.11 3.53 6.44
CA PRO A 5 -16.80 3.62 7.08
C PRO A 5 -16.13 2.24 7.03
N LEU A 6 -14.90 2.21 6.54
CA LEU A 6 -13.96 1.11 6.74
C LEU A 6 -13.79 0.95 8.25
N ILE A 7 -14.17 -0.21 8.79
CA ILE A 7 -14.00 -0.53 10.21
C ILE A 7 -12.76 -1.42 10.29
N CYS A 8 -11.60 -0.81 10.46
CA CYS A 8 -10.39 -1.52 10.89
C CYS A 8 -10.61 -2.02 12.32
N LEU A 9 -10.92 -3.30 12.45
CA LEU A 9 -11.11 -3.96 13.74
C LEU A 9 -9.74 -4.38 14.28
N LEU A 10 -8.92 -3.41 14.66
CA LEU A 10 -7.61 -3.62 15.27
C LEU A 10 -7.80 -4.25 16.67
N SER A 11 -7.74 -5.57 16.76
CA SER A 11 -7.75 -6.27 18.05
C SER A 11 -6.39 -6.14 18.73
N MET A 12 -6.23 -5.03 19.46
CA MET A 12 -5.07 -4.72 20.29
C MET A 12 -4.90 -5.78 21.41
N VAL A 13 -3.92 -6.67 21.27
CA VAL A 13 -3.48 -7.56 22.36
C VAL A 13 -2.68 -6.74 23.37
N MET A 14 -3.37 -6.27 24.41
CA MET A 14 -2.75 -5.62 25.58
C MET A 14 -1.97 -6.64 26.41
N THR A 15 -0.64 -6.68 26.28
CA THR A 15 0.22 -7.35 27.27
C THR A 15 0.38 -6.48 28.51
N LEU A 16 -0.30 -6.85 29.59
CA LEU A 16 -0.10 -6.33 30.95
C LEU A 16 1.31 -6.69 31.45
N SER A 17 2.20 -5.69 31.55
CA SER A 17 3.41 -5.79 32.36
C SER A 17 3.22 -5.02 33.66
N ALA A 18 3.00 -5.76 34.75
CA ALA A 18 3.06 -5.22 36.10
C ALA A 18 4.53 -5.09 36.53
N ALA A 19 5.02 -3.86 36.68
CA ALA A 19 6.25 -3.57 37.42
C ALA A 19 5.96 -2.58 38.55
N ALA A 20 6.41 -2.97 39.74
CA ALA A 20 6.05 -2.42 41.03
C ALA A 20 6.67 -1.05 41.35
N CYS A 21 5.97 -0.32 42.22
CA CYS A 21 6.34 0.96 42.81
C CYS A 21 7.69 0.95 43.55
N GLY A 22 8.37 2.10 43.52
CA GLY A 22 8.91 2.68 44.77
C GLY A 22 10.19 3.50 44.67
N GLY A 23 10.06 4.83 44.83
CA GLY A 23 10.97 5.62 45.68
C GLY A 23 11.81 6.71 45.02
N ASP A 24 11.49 7.95 45.36
CA ASP A 24 12.33 9.17 45.26
C ASP A 24 12.27 9.86 46.67
N PRO A 25 13.02 10.92 47.04
CA PRO A 25 14.15 11.62 46.40
C PRO A 25 15.31 12.00 47.38
N THR A 26 16.45 12.49 46.88
CA THR A 26 17.28 13.49 47.63
C THR A 26 18.17 14.35 46.72
N SER A 27 18.15 15.65 47.03
CA SER A 27 18.80 16.83 46.43
C SER A 27 20.32 16.96 46.72
N ASP A 28 21.09 17.65 45.86
CA ASP A 28 21.61 19.02 46.10
C ASP A 28 22.63 19.53 45.02
N THR A 29 22.27 20.67 44.43
CA THR A 29 22.98 21.88 43.89
C THR A 29 24.45 21.89 43.40
N GLY A 30 24.69 22.54 42.25
CA GLY A 30 26.00 23.14 41.91
C GLY A 30 26.24 23.75 40.50
N SER A 31 25.54 24.84 40.16
CA SER A 31 25.94 26.00 39.29
C SER A 31 26.42 25.88 37.81
N GLN A 32 25.69 26.64 36.97
CA GLN A 32 25.84 27.04 35.55
C GLN A 32 26.96 28.11 35.31
N PRO A 33 27.33 28.55 34.06
CA PRO A 33 26.42 29.14 33.06
C PRO A 33 26.63 28.80 31.56
N GLN A 34 25.48 28.66 30.87
CA GLN A 34 25.09 29.31 29.60
C GLN A 34 25.59 28.76 28.25
N SER A 35 24.66 28.18 27.48
CA SER A 35 24.20 28.75 26.20
C SER A 35 22.91 28.07 25.74
N SER A 36 21.90 28.90 25.48
CA SER A 36 20.58 28.52 25.00
C SER A 36 20.62 28.22 23.49
N ALA A 37 20.13 27.06 23.10
CA ALA A 37 19.52 26.85 21.80
C ALA A 37 18.40 25.83 22.02
N THR A 38 17.17 26.33 21.88
CA THR A 38 15.93 25.57 21.92
C THR A 38 15.96 24.56 20.77
N ASN A 39 16.06 23.27 21.08
CA ASN A 39 15.69 22.23 20.13
C ASN A 39 14.17 22.14 20.13
N ASP A 40 13.59 22.93 19.24
CA ASP A 40 12.23 22.75 18.77
C ASP A 40 12.23 21.47 17.92
N THR A 41 11.83 20.36 18.52
CA THR A 41 11.47 19.16 17.75
C THR A 41 10.15 19.49 17.07
N THR A 42 10.23 20.12 15.91
CA THR A 42 9.14 20.09 14.94
C THR A 42 9.05 18.65 14.47
N THR A 43 8.02 17.95 14.98
CA THR A 43 7.48 16.77 14.32
C THR A 43 7.02 17.23 12.95
N ASP A 44 7.81 16.89 11.94
CA ASP A 44 7.48 17.11 10.54
C ASP A 44 6.40 16.06 10.20
N ASN A 45 5.13 16.45 10.32
CA ASN A 45 4.03 15.76 9.67
C ASN A 45 4.10 16.08 8.17
N SER A 46 5.18 15.63 7.53
CA SER A 46 5.26 15.58 6.09
C SER A 46 4.36 14.42 5.65
N GLU A 47 3.25 14.77 5.00
CA GLU A 47 2.46 13.90 4.12
C GLU A 47 3.41 12.93 3.40
N PRO A 48 3.10 11.61 3.31
CA PRO A 48 3.90 10.69 2.54
C PRO A 48 3.96 11.21 1.09
N ALA A 49 5.09 11.82 0.76
CA ALA A 49 5.27 12.49 -0.51
C ALA A 49 5.45 11.40 -1.57
N LEU A 50 4.34 10.93 -2.14
CA LEU A 50 4.39 10.13 -3.35
C LEU A 50 5.20 10.89 -4.40
N PRO A 51 6.12 10.23 -5.12
CA PRO A 51 6.91 10.87 -6.14
C PRO A 51 5.98 11.48 -7.18
N LYS A 52 5.88 12.82 -7.18
CA LYS A 52 5.23 13.55 -8.26
C LYS A 52 6.13 13.45 -9.47
N VAL A 53 5.71 12.66 -10.45
CA VAL A 53 6.53 12.43 -11.64
C VAL A 53 6.37 13.63 -12.57
N THR A 54 7.44 14.40 -12.73
CA THR A 54 7.47 15.50 -13.72
C THR A 54 8.02 14.93 -15.02
N VAL A 55 7.13 14.32 -15.82
CA VAL A 55 7.44 13.83 -17.16
C VAL A 55 7.23 14.91 -18.22
N SER A 56 7.92 14.80 -19.35
CA SER A 56 7.79 15.70 -20.50
C SER A 56 6.96 15.10 -21.65
N SER A 57 6.58 13.82 -21.57
CA SER A 57 5.80 13.12 -22.59
C SER A 57 5.00 11.94 -22.00
N LEU A 58 4.03 11.43 -22.76
CA LEU A 58 3.28 10.23 -22.40
C LEU A 58 4.15 8.97 -22.45
N ASP A 59 5.08 8.86 -23.42
CA ASP A 59 6.03 7.74 -23.48
C ASP A 59 6.91 7.65 -22.22
N GLU A 60 7.37 8.80 -21.72
CA GLU A 60 8.10 8.87 -20.45
C GLU A 60 7.20 8.44 -19.29
N LEU A 61 5.93 8.85 -19.26
CA LEU A 61 4.98 8.44 -18.23
C LEU A 61 4.73 6.93 -18.26
N ASN A 62 4.51 6.36 -19.44
CA ASN A 62 4.31 4.91 -19.64
C ASN A 62 5.51 4.15 -19.05
N THR A 63 6.73 4.61 -19.37
CA THR A 63 7.97 4.00 -18.87
C THR A 63 8.08 4.09 -17.36
N GLU A 64 7.81 5.25 -16.76
CA GLU A 64 7.90 5.46 -15.31
C GLU A 64 6.87 4.61 -14.54
N VAL A 65 5.65 4.45 -15.08
CA VAL A 65 4.62 3.59 -14.48
C VAL A 65 5.11 2.14 -14.47
N THR A 66 5.54 1.60 -15.62
CA THR A 66 6.02 0.23 -15.74
C THR A 66 7.25 -0.04 -14.88
N GLU A 67 8.26 0.84 -14.92
CA GLU A 67 9.49 0.67 -14.13
C GLU A 67 9.21 0.70 -12.62
N TYR A 68 8.28 1.56 -12.19
CA TYR A 68 7.85 1.60 -10.79
C TYR A 68 7.17 0.29 -10.36
N VAL A 69 6.20 -0.20 -11.13
CA VAL A 69 5.48 -1.44 -10.80
C VAL A 69 6.42 -2.65 -10.83
N ASP A 70 7.29 -2.75 -11.84
CA ASP A 70 8.33 -3.78 -11.91
C ASP A 70 9.22 -3.78 -10.66
N SER A 71 9.68 -2.61 -10.24
CA SER A 71 10.55 -2.48 -9.07
C SER A 71 9.83 -2.89 -7.79
N ALA A 72 8.61 -2.41 -7.59
CA ALA A 72 7.85 -2.68 -6.36
C ALA A 72 7.52 -4.17 -6.21
N ILE A 73 7.09 -4.82 -7.30
CA ILE A 73 6.85 -6.28 -7.32
C ILE A 73 8.16 -7.05 -7.04
N ALA A 74 9.26 -6.65 -7.68
CA ALA A 74 10.56 -7.31 -7.48
C ALA A 74 11.08 -7.16 -6.04
N ASP A 75 10.85 -6.02 -5.41
CA ASP A 75 11.21 -5.78 -4.01
C ASP A 75 10.39 -6.68 -3.07
N LEU A 76 9.06 -6.78 -3.27
CA LEU A 76 8.22 -7.67 -2.47
C LEU A 76 8.57 -9.16 -2.69
N GLN A 77 8.84 -9.57 -3.93
CA GLN A 77 9.32 -10.92 -4.23
C GLN A 77 10.65 -11.21 -3.52
N THR A 78 11.56 -10.23 -3.47
CA THR A 78 12.84 -10.38 -2.77
C THR A 78 12.64 -10.57 -1.26
N GLN A 79 11.68 -9.86 -0.66
CA GLN A 79 11.31 -10.03 0.75
C GLN A 79 10.79 -11.46 1.00
N TYR A 80 9.88 -11.93 0.14
CA TYR A 80 9.33 -13.28 0.20
C TYR A 80 10.43 -14.36 0.07
N ASP A 81 11.29 -14.27 -0.95
CA ASP A 81 12.37 -15.23 -1.21
C ASP A 81 13.36 -15.30 -0.04
N ALA A 82 13.70 -14.15 0.54
CA ALA A 82 14.60 -14.09 1.70
C ALA A 82 13.98 -14.77 2.93
N LEU A 83 12.68 -14.54 3.15
CA LEU A 83 11.96 -15.13 4.28
C LEU A 83 11.82 -16.65 4.13
N THR A 84 11.38 -17.13 2.98
CA THR A 84 11.22 -18.58 2.72
C THR A 84 12.55 -19.33 2.76
N ALA A 85 13.65 -18.73 2.31
CA ALA A 85 14.98 -19.31 2.44
C ALA A 85 15.43 -19.51 3.91
N SER A 86 14.86 -18.75 4.85
CA SER A 86 15.17 -18.84 6.29
C SER A 86 14.25 -19.78 7.07
N ILE A 87 13.06 -20.08 6.53
CA ILE A 87 12.02 -20.88 7.18
C ILE A 87 11.81 -22.16 6.38
N GLY A 88 12.52 -23.23 6.76
CA GLY A 88 12.45 -24.52 6.06
C GLY A 88 11.60 -25.59 6.74
N ASP A 89 11.20 -25.37 8.00
CA ASP A 89 10.41 -26.32 8.78
C ASP A 89 9.59 -25.62 9.87
N TYR A 90 8.71 -26.39 10.52
CA TYR A 90 7.78 -25.90 11.53
C TYR A 90 8.48 -25.17 12.69
N ASN A 91 9.63 -25.66 13.17
CA ASN A 91 10.33 -25.01 14.29
C ASN A 91 10.92 -23.67 13.85
N ALA A 92 11.51 -23.63 12.64
CA ALA A 92 12.00 -22.39 12.06
C ALA A 92 10.87 -21.36 11.87
N TYR A 93 9.66 -21.80 11.49
CA TYR A 93 8.48 -20.93 11.42
C TYR A 93 8.13 -20.36 12.79
N VAL A 94 8.00 -21.20 13.82
CA VAL A 94 7.67 -20.76 15.18
C VAL A 94 8.69 -19.75 15.71
N GLU A 95 9.98 -19.96 15.43
CA GLU A 95 11.06 -19.04 15.81
C GLU A 95 11.02 -17.70 15.05
N ASN A 96 10.41 -17.66 13.86
CA ASN A 96 10.40 -16.50 12.95
C ASN A 96 9.01 -15.93 12.69
N ILE A 97 7.99 -16.25 13.52
CA ILE A 97 6.62 -15.78 13.32
C ILE A 97 6.50 -14.25 13.20
N GLY A 98 7.33 -13.50 13.94
CA GLY A 98 7.37 -12.05 13.85
C GLY A 98 7.85 -11.54 12.47
N ASN A 99 8.74 -12.27 11.81
CA ASN A 99 9.20 -11.92 10.46
C ASN A 99 8.13 -12.25 9.42
N VAL A 100 7.35 -13.32 9.62
CA VAL A 100 6.19 -13.66 8.76
C VAL A 100 5.10 -12.59 8.90
N GLN A 101 4.79 -12.17 10.13
CA GLN A 101 3.88 -11.05 10.39
C GLN A 101 4.33 -9.74 9.74
N GLN A 102 5.63 -9.45 9.83
CA GLN A 102 6.19 -8.27 9.18
C GLN A 102 6.09 -8.36 7.65
N PHE A 103 6.33 -9.53 7.06
CA PHE A 103 6.19 -9.72 5.62
C PHE A 103 4.76 -9.44 5.14
N TYR A 104 3.73 -9.98 5.81
CA TYR A 104 2.34 -9.71 5.43
C TYR A 104 1.96 -8.23 5.61
N ALA A 105 2.43 -7.59 6.69
CA ALA A 105 2.23 -6.15 6.87
C ALA A 105 2.91 -5.32 5.77
N SER A 106 4.13 -5.70 5.36
CA SER A 106 4.83 -5.07 4.25
C SER A 106 4.11 -5.30 2.92
N ALA A 107 3.62 -6.51 2.64
CA ALA A 107 2.86 -6.80 1.43
C ALA A 107 1.61 -5.92 1.31
N LEU A 108 0.88 -5.71 2.41
CA LEU A 108 -0.26 -4.81 2.45
C LEU A 108 0.16 -3.36 2.17
N SER A 109 1.13 -2.83 2.94
CA SER A 109 1.57 -1.44 2.84
C SER A 109 2.21 -1.11 1.47
N ASP A 110 2.98 -2.04 0.92
CA ASP A 110 3.57 -1.92 -0.42
C ASP A 110 2.46 -1.87 -1.48
N THR A 111 1.40 -2.70 -1.34
CA THR A 111 0.23 -2.69 -2.23
C THR A 111 -0.56 -1.37 -2.15
N GLU A 112 -0.81 -0.86 -0.95
CA GLU A 112 -1.46 0.44 -0.73
C GLU A 112 -0.69 1.55 -1.43
N THR A 113 0.62 1.60 -1.19
CA THR A 113 1.51 2.60 -1.79
C THR A 113 1.50 2.52 -3.31
N MET A 114 1.58 1.31 -3.87
CA MET A 114 1.50 1.09 -5.31
C MET A 114 0.18 1.58 -5.89
N CYS A 115 -0.94 1.22 -5.26
CA CYS A 115 -2.28 1.61 -5.70
C CYS A 115 -2.48 3.13 -5.64
N LEU A 116 -2.07 3.78 -4.55
CA LEU A 116 -2.02 5.24 -4.42
C LEU A 116 -1.17 5.90 -5.51
N GLN A 117 -0.04 5.29 -5.88
CA GLN A 117 0.78 5.77 -6.99
C GLN A 117 0.05 5.62 -8.34
N MET A 118 -0.79 4.60 -8.54
CA MET A 118 -1.64 4.47 -9.74
C MET A 118 -2.65 5.62 -9.86
N TYR A 119 -3.28 6.05 -8.76
CA TYR A 119 -4.12 7.26 -8.78
C TYR A 119 -3.31 8.49 -9.21
N GLN A 120 -2.10 8.67 -8.67
CA GLN A 120 -1.25 9.81 -9.04
C GLN A 120 -0.89 9.78 -10.53
N TYR A 121 -0.50 8.62 -11.06
CA TYR A 121 -0.23 8.47 -12.49
C TYR A 121 -1.46 8.78 -13.34
N ALA A 122 -2.63 8.28 -12.97
CA ALA A 122 -3.87 8.58 -13.69
C ALA A 122 -4.17 10.08 -13.74
N LEU A 123 -3.98 10.78 -12.62
CA LEU A 123 -4.13 12.24 -12.55
C LEU A 123 -3.07 12.96 -13.42
N ASP A 124 -1.83 12.48 -13.42
CA ASP A 124 -0.74 13.08 -14.20
C ASP A 124 -0.96 12.91 -15.71
N TYR A 125 -1.47 11.75 -16.19
CA TYR A 125 -1.89 11.56 -17.59
C TYR A 125 -2.93 12.60 -18.00
N VAL A 126 -4.03 12.66 -17.25
CA VAL A 126 -5.14 13.55 -17.59
C VAL A 126 -4.70 15.01 -17.52
N THR A 127 -3.92 15.38 -16.51
CA THR A 127 -3.38 16.74 -16.38
C THR A 127 -2.46 17.08 -17.55
N PHE A 128 -1.60 16.16 -17.96
CA PHE A 128 -0.66 16.36 -19.06
C PHE A 128 -1.40 16.60 -20.39
N ILE A 129 -2.37 15.74 -20.74
CA ILE A 129 -3.08 15.88 -22.03
C ILE A 129 -3.97 17.13 -22.05
N THR A 130 -4.66 17.44 -20.94
CA THR A 130 -5.63 18.53 -20.88
C THR A 130 -5.01 19.91 -20.74
N SER A 131 -3.80 20.01 -20.17
CA SER A 131 -3.04 21.26 -20.06
C SER A 131 -2.21 21.61 -21.30
N SER A 132 -2.08 20.68 -22.25
CA SER A 132 -1.32 20.87 -23.48
C SER A 132 -2.13 21.57 -24.59
N ASP A 133 -1.47 22.09 -25.62
CA ASP A 133 -2.12 22.71 -26.80
C ASP A 133 -2.79 21.68 -27.76
N ARG A 134 -3.01 20.44 -27.30
CA ARG A 134 -3.61 19.35 -28.08
C ARG A 134 -5.08 19.65 -28.39
N SER A 135 -5.58 19.11 -29.51
CA SER A 135 -7.00 19.21 -29.81
C SER A 135 -7.81 18.22 -28.97
N PHE A 136 -9.11 18.48 -28.77
CA PHE A 136 -10.00 17.51 -28.11
C PHE A 136 -10.00 16.11 -28.77
N SER A 137 -9.76 16.05 -30.09
CA SER A 137 -9.64 14.75 -30.77
C SER A 137 -8.38 14.03 -30.34
N ASP A 138 -7.25 14.74 -30.33
CA ASP A 138 -5.97 14.15 -29.91
C ASP A 138 -6.03 13.75 -28.43
N GLN A 139 -6.58 14.60 -27.56
CA GLN A 139 -6.79 14.28 -26.14
C GLN A 139 -7.67 13.03 -25.95
N TYR A 140 -8.72 12.87 -26.75
CA TYR A 140 -9.60 11.70 -26.67
C TYR A 140 -8.89 10.41 -27.05
N ASP A 141 -8.01 10.48 -28.05
CA ASP A 141 -7.20 9.35 -28.50
C ASP A 141 -6.08 9.07 -27.47
N ASP A 142 -5.42 10.11 -26.94
CA ASP A 142 -4.36 10.00 -25.93
C ASP A 142 -4.87 9.40 -24.60
N MET A 143 -6.17 9.54 -24.28
CA MET A 143 -6.78 8.88 -23.11
C MET A 143 -6.66 7.36 -23.17
N GLU A 144 -6.54 6.75 -24.36
CA GLU A 144 -6.36 5.30 -24.46
C GLU A 144 -5.03 4.85 -23.83
N GLU A 145 -4.00 5.70 -23.79
CA GLU A 145 -2.74 5.34 -23.11
C GLU A 145 -2.93 5.17 -21.59
N LEU A 146 -3.78 6.00 -20.97
CA LEU A 146 -4.15 5.83 -19.56
C LEU A 146 -4.88 4.50 -19.34
N TYR A 147 -5.77 4.13 -20.26
CA TYR A 147 -6.52 2.88 -20.17
C TYR A 147 -5.60 1.67 -20.35
N ASP A 148 -4.80 1.68 -21.40
CA ASP A 148 -3.96 0.54 -21.76
C ASP A 148 -2.86 0.33 -20.71
N VAL A 149 -2.13 1.39 -20.33
CA VAL A 149 -0.96 1.22 -19.44
C VAL A 149 -1.36 1.17 -17.97
N VAL A 150 -2.04 2.20 -17.44
CA VAL A 150 -2.30 2.29 -16.00
C VAL A 150 -3.44 1.36 -15.58
N TYR A 151 -4.56 1.40 -16.30
CA TYR A 151 -5.70 0.56 -15.95
C TYR A 151 -5.47 -0.89 -16.34
N ASP A 152 -5.25 -1.21 -17.63
CA ASP A 152 -5.26 -2.59 -18.10
C ASP A 152 -3.96 -3.32 -17.78
N GLU A 153 -2.82 -2.90 -18.33
CA GLU A 153 -1.54 -3.60 -18.20
C GLU A 153 -1.05 -3.61 -16.74
N GLU A 154 -0.65 -2.46 -16.22
CA GLU A 154 0.00 -2.37 -14.91
C GLU A 154 -0.98 -2.67 -13.78
N GLY A 155 -2.22 -2.19 -13.89
CA GLY A 155 -3.28 -2.55 -12.96
C GLY A 155 -3.58 -4.05 -12.92
N THR A 156 -3.35 -4.81 -14.00
CA THR A 156 -3.50 -6.28 -13.99
C THR A 156 -2.29 -6.96 -13.38
N ARG A 157 -1.09 -6.43 -13.62
CA ARG A 157 0.13 -6.97 -13.01
C ARG A 157 0.13 -6.93 -11.49
N ILE A 158 -0.40 -5.86 -10.89
CA ILE A 158 -0.57 -5.79 -9.42
C ILE A 158 -1.41 -6.97 -8.92
N TYR A 159 -2.50 -7.31 -9.63
CA TYR A 159 -3.34 -8.46 -9.26
C TYR A 159 -2.61 -9.78 -9.46
N ASP A 160 -2.12 -10.01 -10.67
CA ASP A 160 -1.54 -11.28 -11.09
C ASP A 160 -0.28 -11.62 -10.28
N ASP A 161 0.62 -10.64 -10.09
CA ASP A 161 1.93 -10.88 -9.49
C ASP A 161 1.89 -10.81 -7.96
N ILE A 162 1.04 -9.98 -7.34
CA ILE A 162 0.95 -9.86 -5.87
C ILE A 162 -0.17 -10.72 -5.30
N TYR A 163 -1.42 -10.47 -5.68
CA TYR A 163 -2.60 -11.12 -5.06
C TYR A 163 -2.74 -12.59 -5.45
N ASP A 164 -2.58 -12.90 -6.73
CA ASP A 164 -2.64 -14.28 -7.24
C ASP A 164 -1.25 -14.95 -7.32
N GLY A 165 -0.17 -14.16 -7.29
CA GLY A 165 1.22 -14.63 -7.26
C GLY A 165 1.75 -14.78 -5.84
N ILE A 166 2.46 -13.75 -5.34
CA ILE A 166 3.19 -13.77 -4.07
C ILE A 166 2.33 -14.23 -2.88
N MET A 167 1.07 -13.76 -2.80
CA MET A 167 0.17 -14.16 -1.70
C MET A 167 -0.28 -15.62 -1.82
N SER A 168 -0.46 -16.14 -3.03
CA SER A 168 -0.74 -17.58 -3.23
C SER A 168 0.47 -18.43 -2.88
N ASP A 169 1.66 -17.99 -3.30
CA ASP A 169 2.92 -18.68 -2.99
C ASP A 169 3.18 -18.70 -1.48
N ALA A 170 2.89 -17.61 -0.76
CA ALA A 170 2.98 -17.54 0.68
C ALA A 170 2.04 -18.53 1.40
N TYR A 171 0.80 -18.68 0.91
CA TYR A 171 -0.13 -19.69 1.42
C TYR A 171 0.42 -21.10 1.25
N ASP A 172 0.82 -21.44 0.03
CA ASP A 172 1.31 -22.78 -0.32
C ASP A 172 2.57 -23.10 0.48
N TYR A 173 3.46 -22.11 0.67
CA TYR A 173 4.72 -22.32 1.38
C TYR A 173 4.55 -22.36 2.91
N PHE A 174 3.98 -21.32 3.52
CA PHE A 174 3.89 -21.23 4.97
C PHE A 174 2.76 -22.08 5.53
N TYR A 175 1.53 -21.88 5.05
CA TYR A 175 0.36 -22.56 5.61
C TYR A 175 0.30 -24.04 5.21
N ASP A 176 0.21 -24.33 3.91
CA ASP A 176 0.04 -25.71 3.41
C ASP A 176 1.35 -26.52 3.42
N GLY A 177 2.50 -25.84 3.46
CA GLY A 177 3.81 -26.47 3.51
C GLY A 177 4.37 -26.57 4.93
N VAL A 178 4.94 -25.47 5.43
CA VAL A 178 5.76 -25.45 6.64
C VAL A 178 4.92 -25.71 7.90
N VAL A 179 3.83 -24.97 8.09
CA VAL A 179 2.98 -25.05 9.28
C VAL A 179 2.20 -26.35 9.31
N SER A 180 1.67 -26.80 8.16
CA SER A 180 0.97 -28.09 8.05
C SER A 180 1.86 -29.27 8.50
N SER A 181 3.16 -29.22 8.22
CA SER A 181 4.12 -30.28 8.59
C SER A 181 4.25 -30.50 10.10
N GLY A 182 3.90 -29.49 10.91
CA GLY A 182 3.92 -29.56 12.37
C GLY A 182 2.87 -30.50 12.98
N TYR A 183 1.83 -30.87 12.22
CA TYR A 183 0.70 -31.66 12.72
C TYR A 183 1.12 -32.97 13.40
N ASP A 184 2.12 -33.65 12.83
CA ASP A 184 2.65 -34.91 13.34
C ASP A 184 3.83 -34.73 14.34
N LEU A 185 4.28 -33.49 14.56
CA LEU A 185 5.50 -33.17 15.33
C LEU A 185 5.22 -32.68 16.75
N VAL A 186 4.14 -31.92 16.94
CA VAL A 186 3.78 -31.29 18.23
C VAL A 186 2.36 -31.67 18.66
N PRO A 187 1.98 -31.45 19.93
CA PRO A 187 0.60 -31.63 20.36
C PRO A 187 -0.40 -30.84 19.50
N TYR A 188 -1.58 -31.42 19.26
CA TYR A 188 -2.59 -30.82 18.38
C TYR A 188 -3.01 -29.41 18.80
N ASP A 189 -3.15 -29.16 20.10
CA ASP A 189 -3.51 -27.85 20.63
C ASP A 189 -2.46 -26.79 20.26
N GLU A 190 -1.18 -27.12 20.42
CA GLU A 190 -0.08 -26.24 20.00
C GLU A 190 -0.07 -26.01 18.48
N TRP A 191 -0.11 -27.08 17.69
CA TRP A 191 -0.13 -26.96 16.22
C TRP A 191 -1.33 -26.16 15.72
N SER A 192 -2.51 -26.40 16.31
CA SER A 192 -3.75 -25.75 15.91
C SER A 192 -3.67 -24.24 16.10
N ASP A 193 -3.05 -23.75 17.19
CA ASP A 193 -2.91 -22.32 17.46
C ASP A 193 -2.06 -21.64 16.37
N TYR A 194 -0.91 -22.24 15.99
CA TYR A 194 -0.05 -21.70 14.94
C TYR A 194 -0.67 -21.82 13.54
N SER A 195 -1.35 -22.94 13.26
CA SER A 195 -2.03 -23.16 11.98
C SER A 195 -3.17 -22.18 11.75
N SER A 196 -4.06 -21.97 12.74
CA SER A 196 -5.09 -20.95 12.60
C SER A 196 -4.52 -19.54 12.54
N GLY A 197 -3.48 -19.25 13.32
CA GLY A 197 -2.84 -17.93 13.31
C GLY A 197 -2.23 -17.57 11.95
N GLU A 198 -1.55 -18.51 11.30
CA GLU A 198 -1.02 -18.31 9.94
C GLU A 198 -2.14 -18.11 8.92
N TYR A 199 -3.18 -18.95 8.97
CA TYR A 199 -4.31 -18.84 8.05
C TYR A 199 -5.03 -17.51 8.18
N ASP A 200 -5.35 -17.10 9.40
CA ASP A 200 -6.08 -15.86 9.67
C ASP A 200 -5.27 -14.66 9.16
N LEU A 201 -3.97 -14.62 9.47
CA LEU A 201 -3.05 -13.56 9.02
C LEU A 201 -2.99 -13.48 7.49
N TRP A 202 -2.77 -14.61 6.82
CA TRP A 202 -2.75 -14.66 5.36
C TRP A 202 -4.11 -14.25 4.75
N SER A 203 -5.21 -14.78 5.29
CA SER A 203 -6.55 -14.58 4.75
C SER A 203 -6.99 -13.12 4.89
N ASP A 204 -6.71 -12.50 6.03
CA ASP A 204 -7.01 -11.09 6.29
C ASP A 204 -6.20 -10.21 5.34
N THR A 205 -4.87 -10.35 5.32
CA THR A 205 -3.99 -9.57 4.43
C THR A 205 -4.35 -9.74 2.96
N ARG A 206 -4.62 -10.96 2.50
CA ARG A 206 -4.98 -11.22 1.09
C ARG A 206 -6.32 -10.59 0.72
N SER A 207 -7.26 -10.55 1.66
CA SER A 207 -8.56 -9.91 1.43
C SER A 207 -8.42 -8.40 1.37
N ASP A 208 -7.64 -7.80 2.27
CA ASP A 208 -7.37 -6.36 2.29
C ASP A 208 -6.66 -5.91 0.99
N ILE A 209 -5.63 -6.64 0.55
CA ILE A 209 -4.96 -6.42 -0.74
C ILE A 209 -5.94 -6.43 -1.91
N TYR A 210 -6.88 -7.39 -1.93
CA TYR A 210 -7.89 -7.46 -2.99
C TYR A 210 -8.82 -6.25 -2.98
N ASP A 211 -9.30 -5.86 -1.80
CA ASP A 211 -10.22 -4.74 -1.65
C ASP A 211 -9.55 -3.44 -2.10
N ILE A 212 -8.30 -3.18 -1.69
CA ILE A 212 -7.49 -2.02 -2.14
C ILE A 212 -7.34 -2.00 -3.65
N TRP A 213 -6.92 -3.12 -4.24
CA TRP A 213 -6.75 -3.23 -5.69
C TRP A 213 -8.07 -3.01 -6.43
N SER A 214 -9.16 -3.63 -5.97
CA SER A 214 -10.48 -3.57 -6.59
C SER A 214 -11.05 -2.15 -6.56
N ASP A 215 -10.92 -1.46 -5.43
CA ASP A 215 -11.38 -0.07 -5.29
C ASP A 215 -10.56 0.86 -6.20
N THR A 216 -9.24 0.71 -6.21
CA THR A 216 -8.33 1.45 -7.10
C THR A 216 -8.69 1.28 -8.57
N ARG A 217 -8.90 0.04 -9.02
CA ARG A 217 -9.29 -0.27 -10.40
C ARG A 217 -10.61 0.37 -10.77
N SER A 218 -11.57 0.34 -9.86
CA SER A 218 -12.91 0.89 -10.08
C SER A 218 -12.84 2.41 -10.22
N ASP A 219 -12.13 3.08 -9.31
CA ASP A 219 -12.02 4.53 -9.29
C ASP A 219 -11.25 5.07 -10.50
N ILE A 220 -10.16 4.43 -10.90
CA ILE A 220 -9.40 4.81 -12.10
C ILE A 220 -10.25 4.64 -13.36
N TYR A 221 -11.03 3.56 -13.46
CA TYR A 221 -11.92 3.35 -14.60
C TYR A 221 -13.03 4.40 -14.68
N ASP A 222 -13.67 4.70 -13.54
CA ASP A 222 -14.70 5.73 -13.47
C ASP A 222 -14.12 7.10 -13.85
N PHE A 223 -12.94 7.44 -13.34
CA PHE A 223 -12.23 8.66 -13.71
C PHE A 223 -11.90 8.73 -15.21
N TYR A 224 -11.33 7.67 -15.78
CA TYR A 224 -11.07 7.56 -17.21
C TYR A 224 -12.36 7.76 -18.03
N SER A 225 -13.44 7.10 -17.64
CA SER A 225 -14.72 7.13 -18.36
C SER A 225 -15.34 8.53 -18.33
N ASP A 226 -15.38 9.18 -17.17
CA ASP A 226 -15.92 10.53 -16.99
C ASP A 226 -15.12 11.54 -17.83
N VAL A 227 -13.79 11.57 -17.66
CA VAL A 227 -12.90 12.49 -18.38
C VAL A 227 -12.99 12.30 -19.90
N ARG A 228 -12.93 11.04 -20.36
CA ARG A 228 -12.98 10.73 -21.79
C ARG A 228 -14.31 11.15 -22.41
N SER A 229 -15.42 10.98 -21.68
CA SER A 229 -16.75 11.44 -22.09
C SER A 229 -16.79 12.96 -22.23
N ASP A 230 -16.24 13.70 -21.27
CA ASP A 230 -16.25 15.16 -21.28
C ASP A 230 -15.37 15.75 -22.38
N ILE A 231 -14.22 15.15 -22.66
CA ILE A 231 -13.37 15.50 -23.81
C ILE A 231 -14.15 15.32 -25.12
N TYR A 232 -14.84 14.17 -25.28
CA TYR A 232 -15.66 13.90 -26.47
C TYR A 232 -16.80 14.92 -26.64
N ALA A 233 -17.49 15.25 -25.54
CA ALA A 233 -18.57 16.23 -25.52
C ALA A 233 -18.06 17.69 -25.62
N LYS A 234 -16.76 17.92 -25.39
CA LYS A 234 -16.11 19.23 -25.29
C LYS A 234 -16.65 20.07 -24.13
N GLU A 235 -17.04 19.42 -23.04
CA GLU A 235 -17.62 20.03 -21.84
C GLU A 235 -16.51 20.39 -20.85
N THR A 236 -15.79 21.49 -21.11
CA THR A 236 -14.59 21.86 -20.33
C THR A 236 -14.85 22.06 -18.84
N LYS A 237 -16.07 22.44 -18.45
CA LYS A 237 -16.42 22.64 -17.04
C LYS A 237 -16.61 21.33 -16.29
N ASP A 238 -17.18 20.34 -16.95
CA ASP A 238 -17.37 19.02 -16.36
C ASP A 238 -16.00 18.33 -16.27
N LEU A 239 -15.16 18.47 -17.30
CA LEU A 239 -13.77 18.03 -17.30
C LEU A 239 -12.96 18.60 -16.12
N GLU A 240 -12.98 19.92 -15.92
CA GLU A 240 -12.30 20.57 -14.79
C GLU A 240 -12.83 20.06 -13.44
N LYS A 241 -14.13 19.81 -13.33
CA LYS A 241 -14.78 19.32 -12.12
C LYS A 241 -14.36 17.89 -11.80
N ASP A 242 -14.27 17.01 -12.79
CA ASP A 242 -13.93 15.61 -12.57
C ASP A 242 -12.44 15.43 -12.28
N ILE A 243 -11.55 16.22 -12.90
CA ILE A 243 -10.13 16.31 -12.52
C ILE A 243 -9.99 16.78 -11.07
N THR A 244 -10.71 17.85 -10.69
CA THR A 244 -10.62 18.40 -9.33
C THR A 244 -11.11 17.38 -8.29
N ARG A 245 -12.23 16.71 -8.55
CA ARG A 245 -12.77 15.66 -7.66
C ARG A 245 -11.77 14.53 -7.47
N PHE A 246 -11.17 14.02 -8.55
CA PHE A 246 -10.20 12.94 -8.45
C PHE A 246 -8.93 13.36 -7.70
N GLN A 247 -8.50 14.61 -7.87
CA GLN A 247 -7.39 15.18 -7.09
C GLN A 247 -7.73 15.30 -5.59
N GLU A 248 -8.97 15.68 -5.25
CA GLU A 248 -9.46 15.71 -3.87
C GLU A 248 -9.49 14.29 -3.28
N ASP A 249 -10.06 13.32 -4.00
CA ASP A 249 -10.11 11.92 -3.57
C ASP A 249 -8.70 11.34 -3.31
N LEU A 250 -7.72 11.60 -4.19
CA LEU A 250 -6.32 11.21 -3.98
C LEU A 250 -5.70 11.90 -2.74
N SER A 251 -6.05 13.16 -2.48
CA SER A 251 -5.53 13.88 -1.32
C SER A 251 -6.08 13.29 -0.02
N ASP A 252 -7.38 12.96 0.01
CA ASP A 252 -8.02 12.30 1.14
C ASP A 252 -7.38 10.92 1.41
N LEU A 253 -7.15 10.11 0.36
CA LEU A 253 -6.50 8.80 0.47
C LEU A 253 -5.06 8.90 1.03
N ARG A 254 -4.31 9.96 0.67
CA ARG A 254 -2.97 10.19 1.23
C ARG A 254 -2.99 10.58 2.70
N GLU A 255 -3.97 11.37 3.11
CA GLU A 255 -4.15 11.73 4.52
C GLU A 255 -4.48 10.49 5.34
N GLU A 256 -5.39 9.64 4.85
CA GLU A 256 -5.76 8.37 5.48
C GLU A 256 -4.53 7.46 5.67
N LEU A 257 -3.69 7.28 4.65
CA LEU A 257 -2.46 6.47 4.74
C LEU A 257 -1.42 7.06 5.72
N SER A 258 -1.40 8.40 5.87
CA SER A 258 -0.43 9.08 6.75
C SER A 258 -0.77 8.99 8.24
N ASP A 259 -2.03 8.67 8.55
CA ASP A 259 -2.58 8.64 9.90
C ASP A 259 -2.57 7.22 10.53
N GLU A 260 -2.20 6.19 9.76
CA GLU A 260 -2.04 4.78 10.21
C GLU A 260 -0.66 4.48 10.83
#